data_AF-A0A098S7Z9-F1
#
_entry.id   AF-A0A098S7Z9-F1
#
_cell.length_a   1.000
_cell.length_b   1.000
_cell.length_c   1.000
_cell.angle_alpha   90.00
_cell.angle_beta   90.00
_cell.angle_gamma   90.00
#
_symmetry.space_group_name_H-M   'P 1'
#
loop_
_entity.id
_entity.type
_entity.pdbx_description
1 polymer ?
#
loop_
_entity_poly.entity_id
_entity_poly.type
_entity_poly.pdbx_seq_one_letter_code
_entity_poly.pdbx_strand_id
1 'polypeptide(L)'
;MPVFEESGLQFGFDNRWTVRKYDAHRFFQGFSGAGLKGVDFIALSGSALLLLEVKNYRRRRAWQTENPFDRILETPEIFAGHMAGKFTDTLRALRAIGTYYRRKWLFRLFRPILLRRSGGHSDWAFWAQVDAHLQGGQPVIAALWLETERDQAVFREQLRQSLKNLLEDEVQEVQVYHLAMDKSPEGIQVYLAQK
;
A
#
# COMPACT_ATOMS: atom_id res chain seq x y z
N MET A 1 8.99 -1.77 16.62
CA MET A 1 8.54 -0.84 15.57
C MET A 1 9.35 -1.15 14.33
N PRO A 2 8.82 -1.88 13.33
CA PRO A 2 9.53 -2.07 12.07
C PRO A 2 9.66 -0.73 11.35
N VAL A 3 10.85 -0.49 10.79
CA VAL A 3 11.18 0.71 10.03
C VAL A 3 11.60 0.31 8.62
N PHE A 4 11.04 0.97 7.62
CA PHE A 4 11.30 0.70 6.21
C PHE A 4 11.76 1.97 5.50
N GLU A 5 12.71 1.83 4.58
CA GLU A 5 13.06 2.92 3.67
C GLU A 5 12.40 2.68 2.30
N GLU A 6 11.73 3.70 1.78
CA GLU A 6 11.14 3.69 0.45
C GLU A 6 11.22 5.09 -0.18
N SER A 7 11.74 5.17 -1.41
CA SER A 7 11.80 6.39 -2.18
C SER A 7 12.42 7.61 -1.46
N GLY A 8 13.38 7.38 -0.54
CA GLY A 8 14.02 8.41 0.27
C GLY A 8 13.20 8.90 1.47
N LEU A 9 12.17 8.15 1.85
CA LEU A 9 11.35 8.32 3.05
C LEU A 9 11.58 7.13 3.98
N GLN A 10 11.49 7.39 5.28
CA GLN A 10 11.56 6.38 6.32
C GLN A 10 10.17 6.22 6.96
N PHE A 11 9.60 5.02 6.88
CA PHE A 11 8.30 4.66 7.43
C PHE A 11 8.47 3.81 8.67
N GLY A 12 8.07 4.31 9.84
CA GLY A 12 7.95 3.57 11.08
C GLY A 12 6.50 3.15 11.32
N PHE A 13 6.26 1.86 11.48
CA PHE A 13 4.93 1.34 11.81
C PHE A 13 4.93 0.86 13.25
N ASP A 14 3.94 1.27 14.05
CA ASP A 14 3.80 0.83 15.43
C ASP A 14 3.54 -0.69 15.54
N ASN A 15 3.47 -1.19 16.77
CA ASN A 15 3.32 -2.61 17.06
C ASN A 15 1.95 -3.19 16.70
N ARG A 16 0.95 -2.37 16.35
CA ARG A 16 -0.38 -2.83 15.92
C ARG A 16 -0.36 -3.30 14.47
N TRP A 17 0.63 -2.85 13.70
CA TRP A 17 0.79 -3.19 12.29
C TRP A 17 1.74 -4.37 12.08
N THR A 18 1.30 -5.35 11.29
CA THR A 18 2.18 -6.34 10.67
C THR A 18 2.38 -5.96 9.22
N VAL A 19 3.62 -5.67 8.81
CA VAL A 19 3.92 -5.06 7.51
C VAL A 19 4.80 -5.99 6.66
N ARG A 20 4.55 -5.97 5.35
CA ARG A 20 5.41 -6.58 4.33
C ARG A 20 5.65 -5.57 3.21
N LYS A 21 6.92 -5.41 2.82
CA LYS A 21 7.29 -4.73 1.58
C LYS A 21 6.96 -5.67 0.41
N TYR A 22 5.89 -5.37 -0.31
CA TYR A 22 5.23 -6.33 -1.20
C TYR A 22 5.91 -6.46 -2.55
N ASP A 23 6.38 -5.35 -3.12
CA ASP A 23 7.14 -5.33 -4.37
C ASP A 23 8.45 -6.15 -4.30
N ALA A 24 9.02 -6.29 -3.10
CA ALA A 24 10.17 -7.13 -2.82
C ALA A 24 9.82 -8.59 -2.46
N HIS A 25 8.54 -8.93 -2.31
CA HIS A 25 8.11 -10.24 -1.85
C HIS A 25 8.07 -11.28 -2.99
N ARG A 26 8.41 -12.54 -2.68
CA ARG A 26 8.47 -13.65 -3.66
C ARG A 26 7.20 -13.83 -4.49
N PHE A 27 6.03 -13.57 -3.89
CA PHE A 27 4.76 -13.69 -4.59
C PHE A 27 4.64 -12.64 -5.68
N PHE A 28 5.02 -11.40 -5.39
CA PHE A 28 4.99 -10.33 -6.38
C PHE A 28 5.99 -10.59 -7.52
N GLN A 29 7.20 -11.06 -7.23
CA GLN A 29 8.18 -11.40 -8.26
C GLN A 29 7.67 -12.45 -9.27
N GLY A 30 6.82 -13.37 -8.82
CA GLY A 30 6.15 -14.34 -9.71
C GLY A 30 5.06 -13.71 -10.60
N PHE A 31 4.38 -12.67 -10.11
CA PHE A 31 3.30 -11.97 -10.84
C PHE A 31 3.81 -10.83 -11.73
N SER A 32 4.94 -10.20 -11.40
CA SER A 32 5.51 -9.12 -12.20
C SER A 32 5.90 -9.57 -13.60
N GLY A 33 6.27 -10.86 -13.77
CA GLY A 33 6.50 -11.46 -15.08
C GLY A 33 5.25 -11.54 -15.98
N ALA A 34 4.06 -11.42 -15.40
CA ALA A 34 2.78 -11.37 -16.12
C ALA A 34 2.29 -9.92 -16.35
N GLY A 35 3.12 -8.92 -16.08
CA GLY A 35 2.80 -7.50 -16.28
C GLY A 35 1.98 -6.85 -15.16
N LEU A 36 1.70 -7.57 -14.06
CA LEU A 36 0.97 -7.02 -12.92
C LEU A 36 1.86 -6.07 -12.11
N LYS A 37 1.29 -4.92 -11.72
CA LYS A 37 1.95 -3.96 -10.82
C LYS A 37 1.55 -4.23 -9.36
N GLY A 38 2.41 -3.81 -8.45
CA GLY A 38 2.21 -3.97 -7.01
C GLY A 38 2.39 -2.64 -6.29
N VAL A 39 1.71 -2.50 -5.16
CA VAL A 39 2.01 -1.48 -4.16
C VAL A 39 3.31 -1.78 -3.43
N ASP A 40 3.92 -0.76 -2.83
CA ASP A 40 5.18 -0.91 -2.11
C ASP A 40 5.00 -1.68 -0.79
N PHE A 41 3.91 -1.42 -0.05
CA PHE A 41 3.64 -2.08 1.23
C PHE A 41 2.24 -2.66 1.33
N ILE A 42 2.15 -3.79 2.04
CA ILE A 42 0.90 -4.33 2.58
C ILE A 42 1.04 -4.39 4.09
N ALA A 43 0.11 -3.76 4.79
CA ALA A 43 0.07 -3.74 6.23
C ALA A 43 -1.27 -4.24 6.76
N LEU A 44 -1.22 -5.05 7.80
CA LEU A 44 -2.39 -5.55 8.51
C LEU A 44 -2.42 -4.96 9.91
N SER A 45 -3.56 -4.41 10.29
CA SER A 45 -3.93 -4.22 11.69
C SER A 45 -5.04 -5.21 12.04
N GLY A 46 -5.43 -5.30 13.31
CA GLY A 46 -6.56 -6.16 13.71
C GLY A 46 -7.90 -5.77 13.08
N SER A 47 -8.02 -4.56 12.53
CA SER A 47 -9.26 -3.99 12.00
C SER A 47 -9.21 -3.61 10.52
N ALA A 48 -8.04 -3.63 9.88
CA ALA A 48 -7.91 -3.17 8.50
C ALA A 48 -6.75 -3.81 7.74
N LEU A 49 -6.94 -3.94 6.44
CA LEU A 49 -5.90 -4.21 5.46
C LEU A 49 -5.54 -2.90 4.75
N LEU A 50 -4.30 -2.44 4.91
CA LEU A 50 -3.76 -1.25 4.26
C LEU A 50 -2.88 -1.65 3.07
N LEU A 51 -3.22 -1.13 1.89
CA LEU A 51 -2.39 -1.18 0.69
C LEU A 51 -1.75 0.19 0.53
N LEU A 52 -0.42 0.29 0.64
CA LEU A 52 0.27 1.57 0.64
C LEU A 52 1.26 1.66 -0.52
N GLU A 53 1.01 2.63 -1.39
CA GLU A 53 1.90 3.04 -2.48
C GLU A 53 2.59 4.35 -2.11
N VAL A 54 3.88 4.47 -2.42
CA VAL A 54 4.72 5.62 -2.11
C VAL A 54 5.21 6.27 -3.40
N LYS A 55 5.02 7.58 -3.49
CA LYS A 55 5.53 8.43 -4.57
C LYS A 55 6.19 9.66 -3.98
N ASN A 56 7.50 9.76 -4.18
CA ASN A 56 8.28 10.93 -3.76
C ASN A 56 8.76 11.72 -4.98
N TYR A 57 8.10 12.85 -5.24
CA TYR A 57 8.40 13.78 -6.34
C TYR A 57 9.22 14.99 -5.90
N ARG A 58 9.78 15.00 -4.68
CA ARG A 58 10.76 16.03 -4.31
C ARG A 58 11.98 15.91 -5.22
N ARG A 59 12.56 17.03 -5.65
CA ARG A 59 13.88 16.98 -6.29
C ARG A 59 14.89 16.56 -5.23
N ARG A 60 15.68 15.54 -5.57
CA ARG A 60 16.66 14.90 -4.66
C ARG A 60 18.09 15.12 -5.10
N ARG A 61 18.29 15.60 -6.33
CA ARG A 61 19.60 15.85 -6.93
C ARG A 61 19.64 17.25 -7.54
N ALA A 62 20.76 17.95 -7.37
CA ALA A 62 20.94 19.34 -7.82
C ALA A 62 20.80 19.52 -9.34
N TRP A 63 21.01 18.46 -10.13
CA TRP A 63 20.87 18.50 -11.59
C TRP A 63 19.42 18.38 -12.09
N GLN A 64 18.44 18.10 -11.21
CA GLN A 64 17.03 18.06 -11.58
C GLN A 64 16.50 19.49 -11.72
N THR A 65 16.54 20.04 -12.94
CA THR A 65 16.05 21.38 -13.26
C THR A 65 14.53 21.44 -13.29
N GLU A 66 13.87 20.42 -13.86
CA GLU A 66 12.41 20.27 -13.87
C GLU A 66 11.91 19.59 -12.59
N ASN A 67 10.76 20.04 -12.08
CA ASN A 67 10.08 19.35 -10.99
C ASN A 67 9.31 18.16 -11.58
N PRO A 68 9.61 16.91 -11.18
CA PRO A 68 8.94 15.74 -11.74
C PRO A 68 7.44 15.70 -11.46
N PHE A 69 6.98 16.50 -10.48
CA PHE A 69 5.56 16.67 -10.20
C PHE A 69 4.82 17.48 -11.27
N ASP A 70 5.49 18.35 -12.04
CA ASP A 70 4.84 19.23 -13.02
C ASP A 70 4.13 18.41 -14.11
N ARG A 71 4.74 17.31 -14.56
CA ARG A 71 4.12 16.38 -15.53
C ARG A 71 2.84 15.71 -15.01
N ILE A 72 2.72 15.57 -13.71
CA ILE A 72 1.55 14.95 -13.08
C ILE A 72 0.40 15.96 -13.00
N LEU A 73 0.73 17.24 -12.77
CA LEU A 73 -0.23 18.33 -12.81
C LEU A 73 -0.82 18.52 -14.20
N GLU A 74 -0.06 18.22 -15.26
CA GLU A 74 -0.54 18.29 -16.65
C GLU A 74 -1.52 17.17 -16.99
N THR A 75 -1.39 16.00 -16.36
CA THR A 75 -2.24 14.82 -16.65
C THR A 75 -2.70 14.09 -15.38
N PRO A 76 -3.50 14.74 -14.51
CA PRO A 76 -3.93 14.18 -13.22
C PRO A 76 -4.74 12.89 -13.37
N GLU A 77 -5.62 12.81 -14.39
CA GLU A 77 -6.50 11.65 -14.60
C GLU A 77 -5.72 10.41 -15.02
N ILE A 78 -4.71 10.58 -15.87
CA ILE A 78 -3.81 9.50 -16.29
C ILE A 78 -3.04 8.98 -15.08
N PHE A 79 -2.54 9.89 -14.25
CA PHE A 79 -1.85 9.51 -13.01
C PHE A 79 -2.78 8.75 -12.05
N ALA A 80 -4.00 9.23 -11.84
CA ALA A 80 -4.99 8.56 -11.01
C ALA A 80 -5.32 7.15 -11.54
N GLY A 81 -5.52 7.00 -12.86
CA GLY A 81 -5.74 5.71 -13.52
C GLY A 81 -4.57 4.74 -13.33
N HIS A 82 -3.33 5.24 -13.45
CA HIS A 82 -2.14 4.43 -13.18
C HIS A 82 -2.06 3.96 -11.72
N MET A 83 -2.38 4.83 -10.77
CA MET A 83 -2.37 4.48 -9.34
C MET A 83 -3.50 3.49 -9.01
N ALA A 84 -4.72 3.74 -9.48
CA ALA A 84 -5.85 2.81 -9.33
C ALA A 84 -5.51 1.42 -9.90
N GLY A 85 -4.90 1.38 -11.09
CA GLY A 85 -4.42 0.13 -11.70
C GLY A 85 -3.46 -0.66 -10.79
N LYS A 86 -2.52 0.02 -10.10
CA LYS A 86 -1.63 -0.66 -9.13
C LYS A 86 -2.40 -1.28 -7.96
N PHE A 87 -3.40 -0.58 -7.41
CA PHE A 87 -4.21 -1.10 -6.30
C PHE A 87 -5.06 -2.30 -6.76
N THR A 88 -5.74 -2.19 -7.89
CA THR A 88 -6.53 -3.27 -8.49
C THR A 88 -5.66 -4.50 -8.79
N ASP A 89 -4.49 -4.33 -9.40
CA ASP A 89 -3.58 -5.44 -9.69
C ASP A 89 -3.06 -6.10 -8.41
N THR A 90 -2.76 -5.29 -7.39
CA THR A 90 -2.40 -5.80 -6.06
C THR A 90 -3.52 -6.65 -5.49
N LEU A 91 -4.76 -6.15 -5.47
CA LEU A 91 -5.92 -6.89 -4.95
C LEU A 91 -6.16 -8.19 -5.69
N ARG A 92 -6.04 -8.20 -7.02
CA ARG A 92 -6.12 -9.42 -7.84
C ARG A 92 -5.05 -10.43 -7.42
N ALA A 93 -3.80 -9.97 -7.26
CA ALA A 93 -2.71 -10.84 -6.81
C ALA A 93 -2.97 -11.38 -5.40
N LEU A 94 -3.48 -10.57 -4.47
CA LEU A 94 -3.82 -11.01 -3.12
C LEU A 94 -4.94 -12.06 -3.11
N ARG A 95 -5.99 -11.88 -3.91
CA ARG A 95 -7.06 -12.88 -4.10
C ARG A 95 -6.50 -14.18 -4.70
N ALA A 96 -5.55 -14.09 -5.63
CA ALA A 96 -4.88 -15.26 -6.20
C ALA A 96 -4.01 -16.00 -5.16
N ILE A 97 -3.25 -15.27 -4.34
CA ILE A 97 -2.45 -15.82 -3.23
C ILE A 97 -3.37 -16.52 -2.22
N GLY A 98 -4.45 -15.87 -1.81
CA GLY A 98 -5.46 -16.47 -0.92
C GLY A 98 -6.02 -17.76 -1.53
N THR A 99 -6.37 -17.75 -2.81
CA THR A 99 -6.88 -18.93 -3.53
C THR A 99 -5.85 -20.06 -3.55
N TYR A 100 -4.58 -19.75 -3.81
CA TYR A 100 -3.48 -20.71 -3.76
C TYR A 100 -3.36 -21.36 -2.38
N TYR A 101 -3.39 -20.57 -1.31
CA TYR A 101 -3.29 -21.09 0.06
C TYR A 101 -4.53 -21.92 0.45
N ARG A 102 -5.74 -21.50 0.09
CA ARG A 102 -6.97 -22.26 0.35
C ARG A 102 -6.99 -23.64 -0.29
N ARG A 103 -6.26 -23.86 -1.39
CA ARG A 103 -6.13 -25.18 -2.03
C ARG A 103 -5.23 -26.14 -1.23
N LYS A 104 -4.38 -25.64 -0.32
CA LYS A 104 -3.50 -26.47 0.50
C LYS A 104 -4.24 -27.00 1.73
N TRP A 105 -4.30 -28.33 1.86
CA TRP A 105 -4.96 -28.99 2.99
C TRP A 105 -4.39 -28.57 4.35
N LEU A 106 -3.06 -28.53 4.50
CA LEU A 106 -2.41 -28.09 5.75
C LEU A 106 -2.80 -26.66 6.13
N PHE A 107 -2.86 -25.76 5.15
CA PHE A 107 -3.26 -24.38 5.39
C PHE A 107 -4.71 -24.30 5.89
N ARG A 108 -5.63 -25.05 5.26
CA ARG A 108 -7.03 -25.13 5.71
C ARG A 108 -7.14 -25.66 7.13
N LEU A 109 -6.39 -26.72 7.47
CA LEU A 109 -6.40 -27.33 8.79
C LEU A 109 -5.93 -26.34 9.87
N PHE A 110 -4.82 -25.64 9.62
CA PHE A 110 -4.23 -24.72 10.59
C PHE A 110 -4.82 -23.29 10.55
N ARG A 111 -5.72 -22.98 9.61
CA ARG A 111 -6.29 -21.63 9.43
C ARG A 111 -6.82 -21.01 10.73
N PRO A 112 -7.60 -21.70 11.59
CA PRO A 112 -8.09 -21.10 12.83
C PRO A 112 -6.97 -20.67 13.79
N ILE A 113 -5.86 -21.41 13.80
CA ILE A 113 -4.68 -21.08 14.63
C ILE A 113 -3.90 -19.92 14.00
N LEU A 114 -3.75 -19.92 12.68
CA LEU A 114 -3.07 -18.86 11.93
C LEU A 114 -3.76 -17.51 12.09
N LEU A 115 -5.10 -17.48 12.11
CA LEU A 115 -5.88 -16.25 12.29
C LEU A 115 -5.80 -15.68 13.70
N ARG A 116 -5.53 -16.50 14.72
CA ARG A 116 -5.36 -16.05 16.10
C ARG A 116 -3.97 -15.47 16.38
N ARG A 117 -3.01 -15.66 15.47
CA ARG A 117 -1.64 -15.15 15.62
C ARG A 117 -1.54 -13.73 15.08
N SER A 118 -1.69 -12.74 15.96
CA SER A 118 -1.30 -11.36 15.67
C SER A 118 0.23 -11.18 15.77
N GLY A 119 0.78 -10.21 15.04
CA GLY A 119 2.14 -9.71 15.27
C GLY A 119 3.30 -10.65 14.88
N GLY A 120 3.17 -11.42 13.78
CA GLY A 120 4.13 -12.48 13.44
C GLY A 120 4.98 -12.26 12.18
N HIS A 121 6.22 -12.78 12.21
CA HIS A 121 7.06 -13.03 11.02
C HIS A 121 6.55 -14.20 10.15
N SER A 122 5.55 -14.96 10.63
CA SER A 122 5.01 -16.11 9.91
C SER A 122 4.30 -15.68 8.63
N ASP A 123 4.85 -16.08 7.50
CA ASP A 123 4.28 -15.84 6.17
C ASP A 123 2.86 -16.43 6.05
N TRP A 124 2.65 -17.65 6.55
CA TRP A 124 1.33 -18.29 6.51
C TRP A 124 0.29 -17.54 7.34
N ALA A 125 0.66 -17.06 8.53
CA ALA A 125 -0.28 -16.31 9.37
C ALA A 125 -0.63 -14.96 8.75
N PHE A 126 0.34 -14.29 8.13
CA PHE A 126 0.14 -13.04 7.41
C PHE A 126 -0.85 -13.24 6.24
N TRP A 127 -0.59 -14.19 5.34
CA TRP A 127 -1.47 -14.42 4.18
C TRP A 127 -2.85 -14.96 4.58
N ALA A 128 -2.96 -15.71 5.68
CA ALA A 128 -4.26 -16.10 6.22
C ALA A 128 -5.08 -14.90 6.68
N GLN A 129 -4.46 -13.92 7.34
CA GLN A 129 -5.12 -12.70 7.78
C GLN A 129 -5.49 -11.81 6.59
N VAL A 130 -4.61 -11.64 5.60
CA VAL A 130 -4.94 -10.92 4.35
C VAL A 130 -6.16 -11.55 3.67
N ASP A 131 -6.16 -12.88 3.48
CA ASP A 131 -7.29 -13.58 2.86
C ASP A 131 -8.58 -13.44 3.67
N ALA A 132 -8.49 -13.45 5.00
CA ALA A 132 -9.64 -13.23 5.87
C ALA A 132 -10.20 -11.81 5.76
N HIS A 133 -9.35 -10.78 5.63
CA HIS A 133 -9.83 -9.40 5.42
C HIS A 133 -10.56 -9.27 4.08
N LEU A 134 -9.99 -9.81 3.01
CA LEU A 134 -10.59 -9.77 1.67
C LEU A 134 -11.91 -10.54 1.56
N GLN A 135 -12.12 -11.59 2.36
CA GLN A 135 -13.37 -12.36 2.37
C GLN A 135 -14.40 -11.89 3.39
N GLY A 136 -13.94 -11.39 4.54
CA GLY A 136 -14.77 -11.08 5.69
C GLY A 136 -15.40 -9.69 5.67
N GLY A 137 -15.18 -8.91 4.61
CA GLY A 137 -15.68 -7.55 4.48
C GLY A 137 -15.04 -6.57 5.45
N GLN A 138 -13.86 -6.90 5.99
CA GLN A 138 -13.10 -5.94 6.79
C GLN A 138 -12.59 -4.80 5.90
N PRO A 139 -12.43 -3.58 6.44
CA PRO A 139 -11.92 -2.45 5.67
C PRO A 139 -10.59 -2.76 4.98
N VAL A 140 -10.60 -2.56 3.67
CA VAL A 140 -9.43 -2.46 2.80
C VAL A 140 -9.25 -0.98 2.48
N ILE A 141 -8.07 -0.46 2.82
CA ILE A 141 -7.72 0.95 2.67
C ILE A 141 -6.65 1.03 1.58
N ALA A 142 -6.92 1.78 0.51
CA ALA A 142 -5.91 2.17 -0.46
C ALA A 142 -5.30 3.51 -0.02
N ALA A 143 -4.01 3.48 0.31
CA ALA A 143 -3.26 4.66 0.71
C ALA A 143 -2.20 5.01 -0.32
N LEU A 144 -2.20 6.26 -0.76
CA LEU A 144 -1.13 6.84 -1.56
C LEU A 144 -0.37 7.85 -0.73
N TRP A 145 0.89 7.57 -0.42
CA TRP A 145 1.80 8.58 0.10
C TRP A 145 2.38 9.38 -1.06
N LEU A 146 1.95 10.64 -1.20
CA LEU A 146 2.37 11.53 -2.27
C LEU A 146 3.18 12.68 -1.70
N GLU A 147 4.50 12.55 -1.75
CA GLU A 147 5.42 13.55 -1.24
C GLU A 147 5.85 14.52 -2.35
N THR A 148 5.63 15.81 -2.12
CA THR A 148 5.90 16.92 -3.04
C THR A 148 6.66 18.05 -2.33
N GLU A 149 7.38 18.89 -3.08
CA GLU A 149 8.16 20.00 -2.47
C GLU A 149 7.29 21.07 -1.82
N ARG A 150 6.15 21.37 -2.44
CA ARG A 150 5.13 22.28 -1.93
C ARG A 150 3.93 21.48 -1.50
N ASP A 151 3.18 22.04 -0.55
CA ASP A 151 1.86 21.51 -0.23
C ASP A 151 0.92 21.69 -1.43
N GLN A 152 0.22 20.62 -1.80
CA GLN A 152 -0.65 20.53 -2.98
C GLN A 152 -2.03 20.00 -2.56
N ALA A 153 -2.61 20.59 -1.51
CA ALA A 153 -3.83 20.10 -0.87
C ALA A 153 -5.01 19.94 -1.84
N VAL A 154 -5.23 20.92 -2.73
CA VAL A 154 -6.30 20.88 -3.73
C VAL A 154 -6.12 19.70 -4.69
N PHE A 155 -4.91 19.53 -5.24
CA PHE A 155 -4.59 18.42 -6.13
C PHE A 155 -4.75 17.07 -5.42
N ARG A 156 -4.27 16.93 -4.18
CA ARG A 156 -4.40 15.69 -3.41
C ARG A 156 -5.86 15.32 -3.19
N GLU A 157 -6.71 16.29 -2.88
CA GLU A 157 -8.13 16.04 -2.67
C GLU A 157 -8.83 15.63 -3.97
N GLN A 158 -8.51 16.29 -5.10
CA GLN A 158 -8.98 15.87 -6.42
C GLN A 158 -8.54 14.44 -6.73
N LEU A 159 -7.27 14.13 -6.54
CA LEU A 159 -6.72 12.80 -6.75
C LEU A 159 -7.38 11.75 -5.84
N ARG A 160 -7.60 12.07 -4.56
CA ARG A 160 -8.30 11.21 -3.60
C ARG A 160 -9.70 10.89 -4.10
N GLN A 161 -10.44 11.87 -4.61
CA GLN A 161 -11.77 11.66 -5.14
C GLN A 161 -11.76 10.84 -6.44
N SER A 162 -10.83 11.11 -7.36
CA SER A 162 -10.65 10.30 -8.57
C SER A 162 -10.35 8.83 -8.23
N LEU A 163 -9.44 8.59 -7.30
CA LEU A 163 -9.10 7.24 -6.84
C LEU A 163 -10.28 6.56 -6.15
N LYS A 164 -11.03 7.30 -5.31
CA LYS A 164 -12.25 6.79 -4.67
C LYS A 164 -13.26 6.31 -5.71
N ASN A 165 -13.49 7.08 -6.77
CA ASN A 165 -14.40 6.70 -7.85
C ASN A 165 -13.87 5.49 -8.64
N LEU A 166 -12.57 5.44 -8.93
CA LEU A 166 -11.96 4.35 -9.70
C LEU A 166 -11.88 3.02 -8.92
N LEU A 167 -11.90 3.08 -7.59
CA LEU A 167 -11.74 1.93 -6.69
C LEU A 167 -12.99 1.61 -5.87
N GLU A 168 -14.15 2.21 -6.20
CA GLU A 168 -15.38 2.15 -5.41
C GLU A 168 -15.84 0.72 -5.07
N ASP A 169 -15.66 -0.22 -6.01
CA ASP A 169 -16.03 -1.63 -5.85
C ASP A 169 -14.91 -2.50 -5.21
N GLU A 170 -13.71 -1.95 -5.02
CA GLU A 170 -12.51 -2.72 -4.68
C GLU A 170 -12.02 -2.45 -3.26
N VAL A 171 -12.20 -1.24 -2.74
CA VAL A 171 -11.72 -0.80 -1.42
C VAL A 171 -12.78 0.01 -0.69
N GLN A 172 -12.77 -0.05 0.65
CA GLN A 172 -13.73 0.68 1.48
C GLN A 172 -13.31 2.15 1.69
N GLU A 173 -12.00 2.41 1.62
CA GLU A 173 -11.46 3.74 1.88
C GLU A 173 -10.26 4.05 1.00
N VAL A 174 -10.14 5.31 0.60
CA VAL A 174 -9.00 5.86 -0.13
C VAL A 174 -8.45 7.05 0.64
N GLN A 175 -7.15 7.02 0.91
CA GLN A 175 -6.43 8.10 1.58
C GLN A 175 -5.21 8.53 0.76
N VAL A 176 -4.95 9.85 0.72
CA VAL A 176 -3.78 10.43 0.06
C VAL A 176 -3.03 11.29 1.07
N TYR A 177 -1.81 10.92 1.42
CA TYR A 177 -1.02 11.54 2.49
C TYR A 177 0.15 12.36 1.97
N HIS A 178 0.65 13.26 2.81
CA HIS A 178 1.84 14.08 2.63
C HIS A 178 2.50 14.35 4.00
N LEU A 179 3.82 14.55 4.06
CA LEU A 179 4.54 14.77 5.33
C LEU A 179 4.04 15.98 6.13
N ALA A 180 3.53 17.03 5.47
CA ALA A 180 3.04 18.24 6.13
C ALA A 180 1.63 18.09 6.71
N MET A 181 1.00 16.92 6.60
CA MET A 181 -0.29 16.66 7.25
C MET A 181 -0.10 16.31 8.72
N ASP A 182 -0.87 16.94 9.60
CA ASP A 182 -0.95 16.61 11.04
C ASP A 182 -1.49 15.19 11.31
N LYS A 183 -2.02 14.52 10.28
CA LYS A 183 -2.64 13.19 10.36
C LYS A 183 -2.01 12.25 9.33
N SER A 184 -0.93 11.58 9.72
CA SER A 184 -0.55 10.31 9.10
C SER A 184 -1.58 9.23 9.48
N PRO A 185 -1.64 8.09 8.76
CA PRO A 185 -2.45 6.95 9.21
C PRO A 185 -2.07 6.59 10.65
N GLU A 186 -3.06 6.28 11.49
CA GLU A 186 -2.84 6.06 12.91
C GLU A 186 -1.77 4.97 13.14
N GLY A 187 -0.71 5.30 13.89
CA GLY A 187 0.39 4.37 14.15
C GLY A 187 1.43 4.25 13.05
N ILE A 188 1.38 5.09 12.00
CA ILE A 188 2.42 5.17 10.96
C ILE A 188 3.12 6.52 11.07
N GLN A 189 4.42 6.51 11.33
CA GLN A 189 5.29 7.69 11.37
C GLN A 189 6.13 7.72 10.10
N VAL A 190 6.27 8.90 9.49
CA VAL A 190 7.07 9.05 8.27
C VAL A 190 8.00 10.24 8.41
N TYR A 191 9.25 10.03 8.01
CA TYR A 191 10.30 11.05 8.03
C TYR A 191 11.04 11.07 6.69
N LEU A 192 11.73 12.17 6.39
CA LEU A 192 12.75 12.15 5.35
C LEU A 192 13.90 11.25 5.80
N ALA A 193 14.35 10.34 4.94
CA ALA A 193 15.52 9.53 5.24
C ALA A 193 16.76 10.46 5.36
N GLN A 194 17.50 10.34 6.46
CA GLN A 194 18.79 11.02 6.60
C GLN A 194 19.78 10.35 5.64
N LYS A 195 20.39 11.14 4.75
CA LYS A 195 21.45 10.68 3.83
C LYS A 195 22.77 10.50 4.57
#